data_AF-A0A952ID68-F1
#
_entry.id   AF-A0A952ID68-F1
#
_cell.length_a   1.000
_cell.length_b   1.000
_cell.length_c   1.000
_cell.angle_alpha   90.00
_cell.angle_beta   90.00
_cell.angle_gamma   90.00
#
_symmetry.space_group_name_H-M   'P 1'
#
loop_
_entity.id
_entity.type
_entity.pdbx_description
1 polymer ?
#
loop_
_entity_poly.entity_id
_entity_poly.type
_entity_poly.pdbx_seq_one_letter_code
_entity_poly.pdbx_strand_id
1 'polypeptide(L)'
;IDVAQANGLVHIAATTGNSSEQLVKRKYAMQDMAIIEMGDFAGAVFKHLKKVPIERVSICGGFGKITKLANGHLDLNSRVSSIDFPYLAALAQTLGADKRLQETIRAANTSIEAYSLCLNAGIDLAAAVCQQALVFARRHLPHTTALEILAINRKGELIASSTDSAAFRGAGL
;
A
#
# COMPACT_ATOMS: atom_id res chain seq x y z
N ILE A 1 -7.30 -7.44 -15.47
CA ILE A 1 -8.46 -7.53 -14.55
C ILE A 1 -9.59 -8.31 -15.22
N ASP A 2 -10.08 -7.89 -16.38
CA ASP A 2 -11.16 -8.60 -17.10
C ASP A 2 -10.82 -10.06 -17.36
N VAL A 3 -9.59 -10.34 -17.80
CA VAL A 3 -9.11 -11.72 -18.01
C VAL A 3 -9.15 -12.54 -16.72
N ALA A 4 -8.72 -11.98 -15.58
CA ALA A 4 -8.78 -12.65 -14.28
C ALA A 4 -10.23 -12.98 -13.89
N GLN A 5 -11.12 -12.00 -14.01
CA GLN A 5 -12.54 -12.17 -13.70
C GLN A 5 -13.21 -13.21 -14.62
N ALA A 6 -12.96 -13.16 -15.93
CA ALA A 6 -13.49 -14.11 -16.90
C ALA A 6 -13.04 -15.56 -16.66
N ASN A 7 -11.90 -15.74 -15.97
CA ASN A 7 -11.40 -17.05 -15.55
C ASN A 7 -11.80 -17.42 -14.11
N GLY A 8 -12.77 -16.70 -13.52
CA GLY A 8 -13.30 -17.00 -12.19
C GLY A 8 -12.36 -16.65 -11.03
N LEU A 9 -11.32 -15.84 -11.26
CA LEU A 9 -10.42 -15.40 -10.19
C LEU A 9 -11.12 -14.32 -9.35
N VAL A 10 -11.31 -14.62 -8.07
CA VAL A 10 -12.01 -13.75 -7.11
C VAL A 10 -11.06 -12.84 -6.32
N HIS A 11 -9.75 -13.11 -6.36
CA HIS A 11 -8.72 -12.30 -5.72
C HIS A 11 -7.64 -11.91 -6.74
N ILE A 12 -7.42 -10.60 -6.87
CA ILE A 12 -6.31 -10.05 -7.65
C ILE A 12 -5.37 -9.23 -6.77
N ALA A 13 -4.12 -9.09 -7.21
CA ALA A 13 -3.18 -8.14 -6.64
C ALA A 13 -2.77 -7.09 -7.67
N ALA A 14 -2.79 -5.81 -7.31
CA ALA A 14 -2.20 -4.75 -8.10
C ALA A 14 -0.86 -4.33 -7.49
N THR A 15 0.22 -4.46 -8.26
CA THR A 15 1.58 -4.33 -7.75
C THR A 15 2.34 -3.19 -8.43
N THR A 16 3.23 -2.53 -7.68
CA THR A 16 4.04 -1.42 -8.24
C THR A 16 5.29 -1.89 -8.98
N GLY A 17 5.56 -3.20 -9.02
CA GLY A 17 6.72 -3.80 -9.69
C GLY A 17 7.12 -5.17 -9.14
N ASN A 18 8.25 -5.69 -9.61
CA ASN A 18 8.71 -7.07 -9.40
C ASN A 18 8.76 -7.51 -7.92
N SER A 19 9.33 -6.71 -7.01
CA SER A 19 9.42 -7.10 -5.60
C SER A 19 8.05 -7.27 -4.93
N SER A 20 7.08 -6.40 -5.27
CA SER A 20 5.70 -6.51 -4.79
C SER A 20 4.96 -7.68 -5.42
N GLU A 21 5.22 -7.96 -6.70
CA GLU A 21 4.70 -9.14 -7.39
C GLU A 21 5.16 -10.43 -6.72
N GLN A 22 6.46 -10.56 -6.47
CA GLN A 22 7.01 -11.74 -5.82
C GLN A 22 6.45 -11.96 -4.42
N LEU A 23 6.20 -10.86 -3.67
CA LEU A 23 5.56 -10.97 -2.36
C LEU A 23 4.16 -11.58 -2.49
N VAL A 24 3.30 -11.03 -3.34
CA VAL A 24 1.90 -11.49 -3.45
C VAL A 24 1.80 -12.90 -4.03
N LYS A 25 2.71 -13.28 -4.95
CA LYS A 25 2.85 -14.66 -5.44
C LYS A 25 3.09 -15.61 -4.28
N ARG A 26 4.10 -15.34 -3.45
CA ARG A 26 4.44 -16.20 -2.32
C ARG A 26 3.36 -16.19 -1.24
N LYS A 27 2.85 -15.02 -0.86
CA LYS A 27 1.90 -14.85 0.24
C LYS A 27 0.53 -15.49 -0.04
N TYR A 28 0.07 -15.44 -1.29
CA TYR A 28 -1.27 -15.91 -1.66
C TYR A 28 -1.27 -17.12 -2.62
N ALA A 29 -0.11 -17.71 -2.89
CA ALA A 29 0.06 -18.69 -3.98
C ALA A 29 -0.59 -18.22 -5.30
N MET A 30 -0.45 -16.92 -5.57
CA MET A 30 -1.21 -16.24 -6.61
C MET A 30 -0.67 -16.59 -7.99
N GLN A 31 -1.57 -16.97 -8.90
CA GLN A 31 -1.24 -17.21 -10.30
C GLN A 31 -0.94 -15.89 -11.02
N ASP A 32 -0.08 -15.92 -12.04
CA ASP A 32 0.32 -14.72 -12.80
C ASP A 32 -0.88 -13.93 -13.33
N MET A 33 -1.94 -14.63 -13.77
CA MET A 33 -3.17 -13.99 -14.28
C MET A 33 -3.90 -13.12 -13.25
N ALA A 34 -3.75 -13.41 -11.95
CA ALA A 34 -4.33 -12.61 -10.88
C ALA A 34 -3.47 -11.38 -10.50
N ILE A 35 -2.29 -11.22 -11.07
CA ILE A 35 -1.37 -10.14 -10.73
C ILE A 35 -1.39 -9.09 -11.83
N ILE A 36 -1.73 -7.87 -11.44
CA ILE A 36 -1.81 -6.70 -12.29
C ILE A 36 -0.58 -5.84 -12.01
N GLU A 37 0.33 -5.75 -12.97
CA GLU A 37 1.43 -4.81 -12.91
C GLU A 37 0.89 -3.39 -13.15
N MET A 38 0.52 -2.73 -12.06
CA MET A 38 -0.04 -1.38 -12.06
C MET A 38 1.02 -0.30 -12.28
N GLY A 39 2.27 -0.62 -11.93
CA GLY A 39 3.34 0.36 -11.82
C GLY A 39 2.93 1.49 -10.87
N ASP A 40 2.98 2.73 -11.36
CA ASP A 40 2.66 3.92 -10.56
C ASP A 40 1.20 4.38 -10.67
N PHE A 41 0.36 3.72 -11.47
CA PHE A 41 -0.96 4.24 -11.87
C PHE A 41 -2.11 3.63 -11.08
N ALA A 42 -2.17 3.88 -9.77
CA ALA A 42 -3.26 3.40 -8.90
C ALA A 42 -4.65 3.86 -9.34
N GLY A 43 -4.75 5.08 -9.86
CA GLY A 43 -6.02 5.61 -10.39
C GLY A 43 -6.61 4.77 -11.53
N ALA A 44 -5.78 4.21 -12.40
CA ALA A 44 -6.25 3.39 -13.51
C ALA A 44 -6.86 2.07 -13.02
N VAL A 45 -6.19 1.41 -12.07
CA VAL A 45 -6.70 0.19 -11.42
C VAL A 45 -8.02 0.45 -10.71
N PHE A 46 -8.11 1.50 -9.90
CA PHE A 46 -9.36 1.82 -9.20
C PHE A 46 -10.49 2.19 -10.15
N LYS A 47 -10.20 2.98 -11.20
CA LYS A 47 -11.20 3.34 -12.23
C LYS A 47 -11.76 2.10 -12.92
N HIS A 48 -10.91 1.10 -13.17
CA HIS A 48 -11.34 -0.17 -13.77
C HIS A 48 -12.17 -1.00 -12.81
N LEU A 49 -11.71 -1.18 -11.57
CA LEU A 49 -12.42 -1.95 -10.54
C LEU A 49 -13.78 -1.38 -10.15
N LYS A 50 -14.01 -0.08 -10.32
CA LYS A 50 -15.36 0.52 -10.18
C LYS A 50 -16.35 -0.02 -11.21
N LYS A 51 -15.87 -0.32 -12.43
CA LYS A 51 -16.71 -0.81 -13.54
C LYS A 51 -16.83 -2.33 -13.51
N VAL A 52 -15.75 -3.00 -13.15
CA VAL A 52 -15.61 -4.46 -13.12
C VAL A 52 -15.16 -4.86 -11.72
N PRO A 53 -16.10 -4.93 -10.75
CA PRO A 53 -15.77 -5.27 -9.38
C PRO A 53 -15.28 -6.73 -9.29
N ILE A 54 -14.25 -6.92 -8.48
CA ILE A 54 -13.74 -8.22 -8.04
C ILE A 54 -13.95 -8.33 -6.53
N GLU A 55 -14.16 -9.54 -6.02
CA GLU A 55 -14.45 -9.76 -4.60
C GLU A 55 -13.31 -9.30 -3.68
N ARG A 56 -12.05 -9.52 -4.07
CA ARG A 56 -10.88 -9.20 -3.26
C ARG A 56 -9.77 -8.55 -4.07
N VAL A 57 -9.20 -7.48 -3.54
CA VAL A 57 -8.07 -6.77 -4.15
C VAL A 57 -6.99 -6.48 -3.11
N SER A 58 -5.75 -6.89 -3.39
CA SER A 58 -4.56 -6.46 -2.63
C SER A 58 -3.78 -5.42 -3.43
N ILE A 59 -3.52 -4.24 -2.87
CA ILE A 59 -2.58 -3.27 -3.43
C ILE A 59 -1.24 -3.46 -2.73
N CYS A 60 -0.19 -3.79 -3.49
CA CYS A 60 1.13 -4.05 -2.93
C CYS A 60 2.18 -3.14 -3.55
N GLY A 61 2.95 -2.44 -2.72
CA GLY A 61 4.00 -1.57 -3.24
C GLY A 61 5.08 -1.22 -2.23
N GLY A 62 6.15 -0.64 -2.72
CA GLY A 62 7.22 -0.12 -1.87
C GLY A 62 6.70 0.98 -0.94
N PHE A 63 7.27 1.09 0.26
CA PHE A 63 6.81 2.02 1.29
C PHE A 63 6.53 3.44 0.77
N GLY A 64 7.43 4.03 -0.02
CA GLY A 64 7.21 5.37 -0.58
C GLY A 64 6.02 5.49 -1.54
N LYS A 65 5.69 4.45 -2.31
CA LYS A 65 4.49 4.43 -3.17
C LYS A 65 3.23 4.34 -2.33
N ILE A 66 3.23 3.51 -1.28
CA ILE A 66 2.11 3.42 -0.34
C ILE A 66 1.94 4.71 0.47
N THR A 67 3.03 5.38 0.86
CA THR A 67 2.98 6.71 1.50
C THR A 67 2.28 7.75 0.62
N LYS A 68 2.57 7.75 -0.69
CA LYS A 68 1.90 8.67 -1.62
C LYS A 68 0.42 8.36 -1.77
N LEU A 69 0.07 7.07 -1.83
CA LEU A 69 -1.32 6.65 -1.85
C LEU A 69 -2.05 7.07 -0.56
N ALA A 70 -1.40 6.90 0.59
CA ALA A 70 -1.90 7.37 1.89
C ALA A 70 -2.12 8.88 1.93
N ASN A 71 -1.28 9.65 1.23
CA ASN A 71 -1.42 11.10 1.06
C ASN A 71 -2.33 11.51 -0.12
N GLY A 72 -3.14 10.58 -0.65
CA GLY A 72 -4.18 10.89 -1.62
C GLY A 72 -3.74 10.96 -3.09
N HIS A 73 -2.50 10.56 -3.41
CA HIS A 73 -2.05 10.52 -4.79
C HIS A 73 -2.47 9.23 -5.48
N LEU A 74 -3.03 9.36 -6.68
CA LEU A 74 -3.38 8.23 -7.57
C LEU A 74 -2.30 7.92 -8.62
N ASP A 75 -1.37 8.86 -8.82
CA ASP A 75 -0.13 8.66 -9.56
C ASP A 75 1.04 8.71 -8.57
N LEU A 76 1.69 7.55 -8.43
CA LEU A 76 2.71 7.30 -7.42
C LEU A 76 4.12 7.60 -7.95
N ASN A 77 4.25 8.10 -9.18
CA ASN A 77 5.53 8.42 -9.79
C ASN A 77 6.23 9.58 -9.08
N SER A 78 7.56 9.50 -8.91
CA SER A 78 8.34 10.54 -8.22
C SER A 78 8.41 11.87 -8.97
N ARG A 79 8.11 11.89 -10.27
CA ARG A 79 8.03 13.11 -11.06
C ARG A 79 6.69 13.84 -10.91
N VAL A 80 5.65 13.13 -10.47
CA VAL A 80 4.28 13.66 -10.32
C VAL A 80 3.96 13.99 -8.87
N SER A 81 4.43 13.15 -7.95
CA SER A 81 4.25 13.33 -6.51
C SER A 81 5.57 13.14 -5.77
N SER A 82 5.81 13.95 -4.75
CA SER A 82 6.95 13.81 -3.84
C SER A 82 6.51 13.18 -2.53
N ILE A 83 7.46 12.69 -1.73
CA ILE A 83 7.14 12.31 -0.34
C ILE A 83 6.88 13.58 0.46
N ASP A 84 5.73 13.64 1.11
CA ASP A 84 5.36 14.70 2.03
C ASP A 84 5.85 14.35 3.45
N PHE A 85 7.05 14.84 3.80
CA PHE A 85 7.63 14.61 5.11
C PHE A 85 6.86 15.29 6.27
N PRO A 86 6.32 16.52 6.10
CA PRO A 86 5.38 17.09 7.06
C PRO A 86 4.19 16.17 7.36
N TYR A 87 3.59 15.55 6.33
CA TYR A 87 2.53 14.56 6.51
C TYR A 87 2.99 13.34 7.31
N LEU A 88 4.16 12.76 6.99
CA LEU A 88 4.70 11.62 7.74
C LEU A 88 5.01 11.98 9.20
N ALA A 89 5.51 13.18 9.47
CA ALA A 89 5.78 13.66 10.81
C ALA A 89 4.49 13.87 11.61
N ALA A 90 3.44 14.41 10.99
CA ALA A 90 2.12 14.54 11.60
C ALA A 90 1.51 13.17 11.89
N LEU A 91 1.66 12.19 10.99
CA LEU A 91 1.21 10.82 11.22
C LEU A 91 1.97 10.18 12.38
N ALA A 92 3.30 10.31 12.42
CA ALA A 92 4.12 9.82 13.53
C ALA A 92 3.76 10.47 14.87
N GLN A 93 3.39 11.76 14.87
CA GLN A 93 2.90 12.45 16.07
C GLN A 93 1.66 11.77 16.65
N THR A 94 0.72 11.32 15.81
CA THR A 94 -0.48 10.61 16.28
C THR A 94 -0.16 9.29 16.97
N LEU A 95 1.04 8.75 16.74
CA LEU A 95 1.55 7.52 17.34
C LEU A 95 2.49 7.78 18.53
N GLY A 96 2.62 9.04 18.98
CA GLY A 96 3.44 9.41 20.13
C GLY A 96 4.85 9.90 19.80
N ALA A 97 5.17 10.21 18.55
CA ALA A 97 6.46 10.81 18.21
C ALA A 97 6.67 12.15 18.93
N ASP A 98 7.78 12.27 19.66
CA ASP A 98 8.18 13.52 20.29
C ASP A 98 8.54 14.60 19.25
N LYS A 99 8.68 15.85 19.69
CA LYS A 99 8.96 16.98 18.80
C LYS A 99 10.26 16.78 18.00
N ARG A 100 11.30 16.23 18.65
CA ARG A 100 12.62 16.01 18.07
C ARG A 100 12.57 14.98 16.94
N LEU A 101 11.87 13.86 17.15
CA LEU A 101 11.67 12.84 16.12
C LEU A 101 10.87 13.39 14.96
N GLN A 102 9.80 14.14 15.22
CA GLN A 102 9.03 14.77 14.14
C GLN A 102 9.89 15.76 13.32
N GLU A 103 10.71 16.59 13.95
CA GLU A 103 11.65 17.49 13.27
C GLU A 103 12.65 16.70 12.39
N THR A 104 13.18 15.60 12.93
CA THR A 104 14.10 14.71 12.20
C THR A 104 13.40 14.09 10.98
N ILE A 105 12.13 13.67 11.11
CA ILE A 105 11.33 13.14 9.99
C ILE A 105 11.13 14.22 8.92
N ARG A 106 10.83 15.47 9.30
CA ARG A 106 10.65 16.58 8.35
C ARG A 106 11.91 16.89 7.55
N ALA A 107 13.07 16.63 8.13
CA ALA A 107 14.38 16.82 7.50
C ALA A 107 14.89 15.58 6.73
N ALA A 108 14.15 14.47 6.73
CA ALA A 108 14.57 13.25 6.05
C ALA A 108 14.60 13.43 4.52
N ASN A 109 15.44 12.64 3.85
CA ASN A 109 15.60 12.66 2.40
C ASN A 109 14.73 11.61 1.70
N THR A 110 14.39 10.52 2.41
CA THR A 110 13.60 9.42 1.82
C THR A 110 12.53 8.91 2.78
N SER A 111 11.43 8.36 2.24
CA SER A 111 10.40 7.73 3.07
C SER A 111 10.93 6.55 3.89
N ILE A 112 11.91 5.80 3.37
CA ILE A 112 12.55 4.70 4.11
C ILE A 112 13.37 5.21 5.29
N GLU A 113 14.03 6.36 5.15
CA GLU A 113 14.72 7.01 6.27
C GLU A 113 13.72 7.42 7.37
N ALA A 114 12.61 8.08 7.00
CA ALA A 114 11.54 8.43 7.94
C ALA A 114 10.95 7.19 8.65
N TYR A 115 10.74 6.10 7.91
CA TYR A 115 10.33 4.81 8.47
C TYR A 115 11.35 4.27 9.48
N SER A 116 12.62 4.20 9.11
CA SER A 116 13.69 3.71 10.00
C SER A 116 13.82 4.55 11.28
N LEU A 117 13.68 5.88 11.18
CA LEU A 117 13.66 6.77 12.33
C LEU A 117 12.54 6.43 13.31
N CYS A 118 11.33 6.19 12.80
CA CYS A 118 10.19 5.79 13.63
C CYS A 118 10.37 4.41 14.24
N LEU A 119 10.83 3.43 13.44
CA LEU A 119 11.07 2.07 13.90
C LEU A 119 12.08 2.04 15.06
N ASN A 120 13.18 2.79 14.95
CA ASN A 120 14.19 2.91 16.01
C ASN A 120 13.65 3.57 17.29
N ALA A 121 12.58 4.37 17.19
CA ALA A 121 11.89 4.98 18.31
C ALA A 121 10.71 4.14 18.84
N GLY A 122 10.49 2.93 18.31
CA GLY A 122 9.37 2.07 18.70
C GLY A 122 8.02 2.52 18.14
N ILE A 123 8.01 3.33 17.07
CA ILE A 123 6.81 3.87 16.43
C ILE A 123 6.53 3.11 15.13
N ASP A 124 5.37 2.47 15.03
CA ASP A 124 4.94 1.74 13.85
C ASP A 124 4.31 2.66 12.78
N LEU A 125 5.17 3.48 12.17
CA LEU A 125 4.76 4.37 11.08
C LEU A 125 4.23 3.59 9.86
N ALA A 126 4.74 2.39 9.61
CA ALA A 126 4.36 1.61 8.43
C ALA A 126 2.91 1.12 8.51
N ALA A 127 2.47 0.59 9.66
CA ALA A 127 1.08 0.22 9.87
C ALA A 127 0.14 1.42 9.71
N ALA A 128 0.50 2.58 10.27
CA ALA A 128 -0.30 3.79 10.12
C ALA A 128 -0.40 4.27 8.67
N VAL A 129 0.69 4.22 7.89
CA VAL A 129 0.68 4.53 6.46
C VAL A 129 -0.22 3.57 5.68
N CYS A 130 -0.12 2.26 5.93
CA CYS A 130 -1.01 1.26 5.32
C CYS A 130 -2.48 1.54 5.65
N GLN A 131 -2.78 1.91 6.89
CA GLN A 131 -4.13 2.27 7.32
C GLN A 131 -4.67 3.50 6.57
N GLN A 132 -3.87 4.56 6.45
CA GLN A 132 -4.29 5.76 5.72
C GLN A 132 -4.45 5.50 4.22
N ALA A 133 -3.56 4.71 3.63
CA ALA A 133 -3.69 4.25 2.24
C ALA A 133 -4.97 3.42 2.03
N LEU A 134 -5.32 2.53 2.97
CA LEU A 134 -6.55 1.75 2.93
C LEU A 134 -7.77 2.68 2.95
N VAL A 135 -7.82 3.62 3.90
CA VAL A 135 -8.91 4.59 4.04
C VAL A 135 -9.07 5.41 2.76
N PHE A 136 -7.98 5.87 2.16
CA PHE A 136 -8.02 6.61 0.91
C PHE A 136 -8.49 5.75 -0.26
N ALA A 137 -7.85 4.61 -0.51
CA ALA A 137 -8.16 3.70 -1.61
C ALA A 137 -9.61 3.18 -1.53
N ARG A 138 -10.14 2.96 -0.33
CA ARG A 138 -11.52 2.52 -0.10
C ARG A 138 -12.55 3.44 -0.75
N ARG A 139 -12.31 4.76 -0.75
CA ARG A 139 -13.19 5.77 -1.38
C ARG A 139 -13.33 5.58 -2.89
N HIS A 140 -12.41 4.82 -3.49
CA HIS A 140 -12.38 4.55 -4.92
C HIS A 140 -12.93 3.17 -5.30
N LEU A 141 -13.38 2.34 -4.36
CA LEU A 141 -13.79 0.97 -4.66
C LEU A 141 -15.16 0.65 -4.03
N PRO A 142 -16.02 -0.14 -4.69
CA PRO A 142 -17.33 -0.55 -4.14
C PRO A 142 -17.19 -1.30 -2.81
N HIS A 143 -18.10 -1.09 -1.85
CA HIS A 143 -18.04 -1.76 -0.53
C HIS A 143 -18.06 -3.29 -0.59
N THR A 144 -18.50 -3.87 -1.71
CA THR A 144 -18.50 -5.32 -1.96
C THR A 144 -17.11 -5.89 -2.27
N THR A 145 -16.16 -5.06 -2.69
CA THR A 145 -14.77 -5.47 -2.94
C THR A 145 -13.98 -5.35 -1.65
N ALA A 146 -13.57 -6.46 -1.05
CA ALA A 146 -12.65 -6.45 0.09
C ALA A 146 -11.27 -5.92 -0.34
N LEU A 147 -10.66 -5.08 0.50
CA LEU A 147 -9.42 -4.40 0.19
C LEU A 147 -8.33 -4.67 1.23
N GLU A 148 -7.11 -4.82 0.72
CA GLU A 148 -5.90 -4.89 1.53
C GLU A 148 -4.81 -4.01 0.90
N ILE A 149 -4.02 -3.35 1.75
CA ILE A 149 -2.82 -2.62 1.39
C ILE A 149 -1.61 -3.31 2.01
N LEU A 150 -0.57 -3.55 1.22
CA LEU A 150 0.69 -4.16 1.61
C LEU A 150 1.84 -3.20 1.31
N ALA A 151 2.65 -2.88 2.32
CA ALA A 151 3.89 -2.12 2.15
C ALA A 151 5.10 -3.05 2.26
N ILE A 152 6.03 -2.93 1.32
CA ILE A 152 7.29 -3.67 1.32
C ILE A 152 8.51 -2.75 1.44
N ASN A 153 9.59 -3.31 1.98
CA ASN A 153 10.92 -2.70 1.93
C ASN A 153 11.63 -2.98 0.58
N ARG A 154 12.86 -2.47 0.43
CA ARG A 154 13.66 -2.64 -0.80
C ARG A 154 14.07 -4.10 -1.08
N LYS A 155 14.07 -4.97 -0.07
CA LYS A 155 14.33 -6.42 -0.21
C LYS A 155 13.08 -7.21 -0.63
N GLY A 156 11.92 -6.56 -0.72
CA GLY A 156 10.65 -7.22 -1.01
C GLY A 156 10.03 -7.92 0.21
N GLU A 157 10.51 -7.61 1.41
CA GLU A 157 9.93 -8.12 2.66
C GLU A 157 8.73 -7.26 3.05
N LEU A 158 7.65 -7.92 3.50
CA LEU A 158 6.48 -7.24 4.03
C LEU A 158 6.86 -6.52 5.33
N ILE A 159 6.62 -5.21 5.39
CA ILE A 159 6.86 -4.41 6.60
C ILE A 159 5.56 -4.04 7.33
N ALA A 160 4.46 -3.88 6.60
CA ALA A 160 3.15 -3.62 7.18
C ALA A 160 2.04 -3.98 6.20
N SER A 161 0.86 -4.24 6.75
CA SER A 161 -0.38 -4.39 5.99
C SER A 161 -1.56 -3.79 6.74
N SER A 162 -2.61 -3.44 6.00
CA SER A 162 -3.92 -3.12 6.57
C SER A 162 -5.03 -3.62 5.65
N THR A 163 -6.15 -4.05 6.23
CA THR A 163 -7.31 -4.57 5.50
C THR A 163 -8.63 -4.16 6.16
N ASP A 164 -9.68 -4.01 5.35
CA ASP A 164 -11.04 -3.73 5.81
C ASP A 164 -11.93 -4.97 5.96
N SER A 165 -11.37 -6.16 5.70
CA SER A 165 -12.16 -7.39 5.68
C SER A 165 -11.46 -8.55 6.38
N ALA A 166 -12.25 -9.32 7.11
CA ALA A 166 -11.79 -10.58 7.67
C ALA A 166 -11.42 -11.60 6.59
N ALA A 167 -11.84 -11.41 5.33
CA ALA A 167 -11.49 -12.28 4.21
C ALA A 167 -9.97 -12.44 4.03
N PHE A 168 -9.16 -11.45 4.43
CA PHE A 168 -7.71 -11.51 4.38
C PHE A 168 -7.06 -12.18 5.62
N ARG A 169 -7.83 -12.44 6.68
CA ARG A 169 -7.37 -13.14 7.88
C ARG A 169 -7.40 -14.65 7.60
N GLY A 170 -6.25 -15.23 7.24
CA GLY A 170 -6.11 -16.66 6.90
C GLY A 170 -4.94 -16.95 5.95
N ALA A 171 -4.45 -15.95 5.23
CA ALA A 171 -3.20 -16.02 4.46
C ALA A 171 -1.99 -15.70 5.36
N GLY A 172 -1.83 -16.52 6.40
CA GLY A 172 -0.69 -16.45 7.33
C GLY A 172 0.63 -16.72 6.60
N LEU A 173 1.67 -16.02 7.04
CA LEU A 173 3.08 -16.25 6.69
C LEU A 173 3.50 -17.69 7.01
#